data_AF-G0TWS1-F1
#
_entry.id   AF-G0TWS1-F1
#
_cell.length_a   1.000
_cell.length_b   1.000
_cell.length_c   1.000
_cell.angle_alpha   90.00
_cell.angle_beta   90.00
_cell.angle_gamma   90.00
#
_symmetry.space_group_name_H-M   'P 1'
#
loop_
_entity.id
_entity.type
_entity.pdbx_description
1 polymer ?
#
loop_
_entity_poly.entity_id
_entity_poly.type
_entity_poly.pdbx_seq_one_letter_code
_entity_poly.pdbx_strand_id
1 'polypeptide(L)'
;MLRQIQRFAMRAKNHNELVKAWHENAPLFATVTGESDVTFRDVRPTSADESDEVKRRRLLYQSSYRGMAEMDIILGSFAQRHIESMARPQLEEYDRLLRHFDNDLYRWLVMGSEAPVDVSGLDIFGLLRDFVKSEREQFLGSASLTCPQRQP
;
A
#
# COMPACT_ATOMS: atom_id res chain seq x y z
N MET A 1 -5.41 -27.69 -31.86
CA MET A 1 -6.80 -27.17 -31.92
C MET A 1 -7.11 -26.46 -30.61
N LEU A 2 -7.12 -25.12 -30.62
CA LEU A 2 -7.47 -24.31 -29.46
C LEU A 2 -8.95 -24.55 -29.10
N ARG A 3 -9.21 -25.13 -27.93
CA ARG A 3 -10.58 -25.24 -27.42
C ARG A 3 -11.04 -23.85 -26.97
N GLN A 4 -12.13 -23.41 -27.60
CA GLN A 4 -12.86 -22.17 -27.38
C GLN A 4 -13.10 -21.91 -25.88
N ILE A 5 -12.62 -20.77 -25.39
CA ILE A 5 -13.23 -20.14 -24.21
C ILE A 5 -14.54 -19.53 -24.72
N GLN A 6 -15.62 -20.31 -24.69
CA GLN A 6 -16.95 -19.77 -24.93
C GLN A 6 -17.26 -18.78 -23.79
N ARG A 7 -17.46 -17.51 -24.15
CA ARG A 7 -18.01 -16.48 -23.27
C ARG A 7 -19.41 -16.91 -22.83
N PHE A 8 -19.51 -17.61 -21.70
CA PHE A 8 -20.78 -17.97 -21.06
C PHE A 8 -21.32 -16.84 -20.16
N ALA A 9 -21.23 -15.59 -20.60
CA ALA A 9 -21.99 -14.52 -19.96
C ALA A 9 -23.30 -14.34 -20.76
N MET A 10 -24.35 -15.09 -20.41
CA MET A 10 -25.69 -14.70 -20.85
C MET A 10 -25.95 -13.28 -20.35
N ARG A 11 -26.33 -12.39 -21.26
CA ARG A 11 -26.64 -10.99 -20.96
C ARG A 11 -27.97 -10.93 -20.21
N ALA A 12 -27.93 -11.19 -18.91
CA ALA A 12 -29.09 -10.99 -18.05
C ALA A 12 -29.46 -9.51 -18.05
N LYS A 13 -30.76 -9.23 -18.28
CA LYS A 13 -31.25 -7.88 -18.58
C LYS A 13 -31.57 -7.07 -17.32
N ASN A 14 -31.64 -7.71 -16.14
CA ASN A 14 -32.01 -7.09 -14.87
C ASN A 14 -31.01 -7.40 -13.75
N HIS A 15 -30.66 -6.38 -12.96
CA HIS A 15 -29.71 -6.47 -11.84
C HIS A 15 -30.09 -7.57 -10.83
N ASN A 16 -31.37 -7.68 -10.48
CA ASN A 16 -31.84 -8.69 -9.52
C ASN A 16 -31.67 -10.13 -10.03
N GLU A 17 -31.82 -10.35 -11.34
CA GLU A 17 -31.60 -11.69 -11.92
C GLU A 17 -30.11 -12.03 -12.01
N LEU A 18 -29.25 -11.03 -12.24
CA LEU A 18 -27.80 -11.20 -12.14
C LEU A 18 -27.40 -11.59 -10.72
N VAL A 19 -27.88 -10.86 -9.71
CA VAL A 19 -27.59 -11.14 -8.30
C VAL A 19 -28.09 -12.52 -7.90
N LYS A 20 -29.30 -12.88 -8.32
CA LYS A 20 -29.88 -14.20 -8.06
C LYS A 20 -29.08 -15.33 -8.73
N ALA A 21 -28.71 -15.17 -10.00
CA ALA A 21 -27.86 -16.14 -10.71
C ALA A 21 -26.47 -16.27 -10.08
N TRP A 22 -25.92 -15.17 -9.54
CA TRP A 22 -24.66 -15.18 -8.79
C TRP A 22 -24.75 -15.96 -7.47
N HIS A 23 -25.88 -15.89 -6.77
CA HIS A 23 -26.09 -16.66 -5.54
C HIS A 23 -26.40 -18.14 -5.82
N GLU A 24 -27.20 -18.42 -6.85
CA GLU A 24 -27.64 -19.78 -7.21
C GLU A 24 -26.54 -20.58 -7.91
N ASN A 25 -25.74 -19.93 -8.76
CA ASN A 25 -24.58 -20.51 -9.43
C ASN A 25 -23.31 -19.80 -8.98
N ALA A 26 -23.12 -19.70 -7.66
CA ALA A 26 -21.87 -19.19 -7.13
C ALA A 26 -20.74 -20.07 -7.68
N PRO A 27 -19.81 -19.52 -8.49
CA PRO A 27 -18.68 -20.29 -9.00
C PRO A 27 -17.94 -20.92 -7.82
N LEU A 28 -17.32 -22.08 -8.05
CA LEU A 28 -16.67 -22.92 -7.03
C LEU A 28 -15.59 -22.22 -6.17
N PHE A 29 -15.32 -20.93 -6.39
CA PHE A 29 -14.45 -20.11 -5.55
C PHE A 29 -15.16 -19.49 -4.32
N ALA A 30 -16.47 -19.69 -4.13
CA ALA A 30 -17.23 -18.97 -3.10
C ALA A 30 -17.25 -19.58 -1.68
N THR A 31 -16.47 -20.64 -1.42
CA THR A 31 -16.20 -21.07 -0.03
C THR A 31 -14.70 -21.11 0.20
N VAL A 32 -14.15 -19.97 0.65
CA VAL A 32 -12.87 -19.96 1.37
C VAL A 32 -13.15 -20.52 2.77
N THR A 33 -13.34 -21.83 2.85
CA THR A 33 -13.22 -22.59 4.08
C THR A 33 -11.81 -23.14 4.13
N GLY A 34 -10.88 -22.31 4.59
CA GLY A 34 -9.47 -22.64 4.70
C GLY A 34 -8.68 -21.35 4.86
N GLU A 35 -7.70 -21.37 5.76
CA GLU A 35 -6.68 -20.34 5.97
C GLU A 35 -6.00 -20.02 4.63
N SER A 36 -6.62 -19.17 3.81
CA SER A 36 -6.01 -18.75 2.56
C SER A 36 -5.12 -17.57 2.91
N ASP A 37 -3.89 -17.90 3.28
CA ASP A 37 -2.73 -17.02 3.37
C ASP A 37 -2.38 -16.47 1.96
N VAL A 38 -3.38 -15.90 1.27
CA VAL A 38 -3.17 -15.15 0.03
C VAL A 38 -2.77 -13.76 0.46
N THR A 39 -1.58 -13.66 1.06
CA THR A 39 -0.86 -12.39 1.06
C THR A 39 -0.56 -12.12 -0.40
N PHE A 40 -1.31 -11.23 -1.06
CA PHE A 40 -0.82 -10.60 -2.27
C PHE A 40 0.40 -9.79 -1.85
N ARG A 41 1.55 -10.46 -1.83
CA ARG A 41 2.85 -9.83 -1.78
C ARG A 41 3.18 -9.49 -3.21
N ASP A 42 3.78 -8.32 -3.37
CA ASP A 42 4.46 -7.98 -4.60
C ASP A 42 5.48 -9.08 -4.95
N VAL A 43 5.15 -9.90 -5.96
CA VAL A 43 5.96 -11.05 -6.44
C VAL A 43 6.96 -10.61 -7.51
N ARG A 44 7.19 -9.30 -7.70
CA ARG A 44 8.16 -8.82 -8.67
C ARG A 44 9.54 -9.40 -8.37
N PRO A 45 10.20 -10.06 -9.33
CA PRO A 45 11.51 -10.63 -9.12
C PRO A 45 12.52 -9.49 -8.93
N THR A 46 13.05 -9.37 -7.72
CA THR A 46 14.18 -8.49 -7.41
C THR A 46 15.46 -9.28 -7.63
N SER A 47 16.31 -8.86 -8.57
CA SER A 47 17.62 -9.48 -8.77
C SER A 47 18.51 -9.22 -7.55
N ALA A 48 19.02 -10.27 -6.92
CA ALA A 48 19.88 -10.16 -5.73
C ALA A 48 21.14 -9.31 -5.98
N ASP A 49 21.66 -9.37 -7.20
CA ASP A 49 22.91 -8.73 -7.62
C ASP A 49 22.73 -7.34 -8.26
N GLU A 50 21.61 -6.65 -8.02
CA GLU A 50 21.44 -5.28 -8.55
C GLU A 50 22.37 -4.28 -7.86
N SER A 51 22.92 -3.35 -8.66
CA SER A 51 23.69 -2.21 -8.15
C SER A 51 22.81 -1.26 -7.33
N ASP A 52 23.40 -0.55 -6.38
CA ASP A 52 22.66 0.37 -5.51
C ASP A 52 21.93 1.46 -6.29
N GLU A 53 22.53 1.94 -7.38
CA GLU A 53 21.92 2.95 -8.24
C GLU A 53 20.66 2.42 -8.94
N VAL A 54 20.68 1.18 -9.44
CA VAL A 54 19.51 0.54 -10.04
C VAL A 54 18.43 0.31 -8.98
N LYS A 55 18.81 -0.16 -7.78
CA LYS A 55 17.89 -0.33 -6.66
C LYS A 55 17.22 0.99 -6.28
N ARG A 56 17.96 2.09 -6.16
CA ARG A 56 17.42 3.42 -5.87
C ARG A 56 16.40 3.88 -6.91
N ARG A 57 16.71 3.77 -8.20
CA ARG A 57 15.78 4.13 -9.28
C ARG A 57 14.51 3.29 -9.23
N ARG A 58 14.64 1.98 -8.99
CA ARG A 58 13.52 1.06 -8.86
C ARG A 58 12.63 1.44 -7.67
N LEU A 59 13.21 1.64 -6.49
CA LEU A 59 12.48 1.99 -5.28
C LEU A 59 11.79 3.36 -5.42
N LEU A 60 12.43 4.34 -6.05
CA LEU A 60 11.83 5.64 -6.34
C LEU A 60 10.58 5.48 -7.21
N TYR A 61 10.69 4.75 -8.32
CA TYR A 61 9.54 4.45 -9.19
C TYR A 61 8.43 3.73 -8.42
N GLN A 62 8.76 2.69 -7.65
CA GLN A 62 7.78 1.95 -6.85
C GLN A 62 7.07 2.80 -5.79
N SER A 63 7.68 3.89 -5.36
CA SER A 63 7.12 4.81 -4.36
C SER A 63 6.17 5.84 -4.97
N SER A 64 6.30 6.10 -6.28
CA SER A 64 5.50 7.09 -7.01
C SER A 64 4.39 6.48 -7.89
N TYR A 65 4.34 5.15 -8.02
CA TYR A 65 3.35 4.45 -8.84
C TYR A 65 2.70 3.30 -8.06
N ARG A 66 1.68 3.64 -7.27
CA ARG A 66 0.89 2.78 -6.38
C ARG A 66 -0.58 2.76 -6.79
N GLY A 67 -1.39 1.99 -6.05
CA GLY A 67 -2.83 1.90 -6.28
C GLY A 67 -3.62 3.03 -5.63
N MET A 68 -3.04 3.70 -4.63
CA MET A 68 -3.64 4.80 -3.89
C MET A 68 -2.83 6.10 -4.06
N ALA A 69 -3.50 7.15 -4.54
CA ALA A 69 -2.87 8.45 -4.80
C ALA A 69 -2.29 9.09 -3.52
N GLU A 70 -2.92 8.84 -2.36
CA GLU A 70 -2.43 9.32 -1.07
C GLU A 70 -1.06 8.70 -0.74
N MET A 71 -0.90 7.40 -1.02
CA MET A 71 0.36 6.70 -0.77
C MET A 71 1.44 7.13 -1.75
N ASP A 72 1.09 7.39 -3.01
CA ASP A 72 2.02 7.94 -4.01
C ASP A 72 2.59 9.29 -3.58
N ILE A 73 1.75 10.18 -3.03
CA ILE A 73 2.20 11.50 -2.56
C ILE A 73 3.12 11.35 -1.36
N ILE A 74 2.74 10.54 -0.37
CA ILE A 74 3.51 10.36 0.87
C ILE A 74 4.85 9.69 0.59
N LEU A 75 4.81 8.50 -0.02
CA LEU A 75 6.02 7.70 -0.28
C LEU A 75 6.87 8.31 -1.38
N GLY A 76 6.25 8.87 -2.42
CA GLY A 76 6.97 9.53 -3.50
C GLY A 76 7.77 10.74 -3.01
N SER A 77 7.17 11.57 -2.14
CA SER A 77 7.86 12.73 -1.56
C SER A 77 8.99 12.31 -0.62
N PHE A 78 8.76 11.28 0.19
CA PHE A 78 9.78 10.70 1.06
C PHE A 78 10.96 10.14 0.26
N ALA A 79 10.67 9.31 -0.75
CA ALA A 79 11.67 8.70 -1.60
C ALA A 79 12.54 9.76 -2.28
N GLN A 80 11.94 10.78 -2.89
CA GLN A 80 12.69 11.85 -3.57
C GLN A 80 13.69 12.57 -2.65
N ARG A 81 13.40 12.72 -1.36
CA ARG A 81 14.27 13.44 -0.41
C ARG A 81 15.32 12.55 0.26
N HIS A 82 15.03 11.25 0.43
CA HIS A 82 15.86 10.36 1.25
C HIS A 82 16.57 9.25 0.48
N ILE A 83 16.10 8.81 -0.70
CA ILE A 83 16.68 7.65 -1.41
C ILE A 83 18.16 7.83 -1.77
N GLU A 84 18.57 9.05 -2.11
CA GLU A 84 19.94 9.33 -2.54
C GLU A 84 20.94 9.18 -1.39
N SER A 85 20.53 9.52 -0.16
CA SER A 85 21.38 9.45 1.04
C SER A 85 21.32 8.11 1.77
N MET A 86 20.38 7.23 1.42
CA MET A 86 20.24 5.91 2.04
C MET A 86 21.41 4.97 1.71
N ALA A 87 21.91 4.30 2.75
CA ALA A 87 22.87 3.21 2.63
C ALA A 87 22.19 1.89 2.18
N ARG A 88 22.97 0.93 1.69
CA ARG A 88 22.47 -0.39 1.26
C ARG A 88 21.49 -1.08 2.25
N PRO A 89 21.77 -1.18 3.56
CA PRO A 89 20.83 -1.82 4.51
C PRO A 89 19.49 -1.07 4.60
N GLN A 90 19.52 0.26 4.55
CA GLN A 90 18.32 1.09 4.56
C GLN A 90 17.49 0.91 3.27
N LEU A 91 18.14 0.75 2.11
CA LEU A 91 17.45 0.44 0.87
C LEU A 91 16.76 -0.94 0.92
N GLU A 92 17.33 -1.90 1.64
CA GLU A 92 16.74 -3.23 1.83
C GLU A 92 15.59 -3.23 2.83
N GLU A 93 15.67 -2.42 3.89
CA GLU A 93 14.52 -2.14 4.76
C GLU A 93 13.39 -1.45 4.00
N TYR A 94 13.73 -0.47 3.17
CA TYR A 94 12.73 0.22 2.36
C TYR A 94 12.07 -0.72 1.34
N ASP A 95 12.84 -1.59 0.67
CA ASP A 95 12.28 -2.62 -0.21
C ASP A 95 11.30 -3.54 0.52
N ARG A 96 11.65 -3.97 1.75
CA ARG A 96 10.75 -4.77 2.60
C ARG A 96 9.47 -4.01 2.94
N LEU A 97 9.58 -2.74 3.33
CA LEU A 97 8.44 -1.88 3.63
C LEU A 97 7.50 -1.73 2.42
N LEU A 98 8.06 -1.57 1.22
CA LEU A 98 7.30 -1.38 -0.01
C LEU A 98 6.53 -2.63 -0.47
N ARG A 99 6.81 -3.83 0.08
CA ARG A 99 6.08 -5.08 -0.23
C ARG A 99 4.73 -5.21 0.48
N HIS A 100 4.43 -4.32 1.42
CA HIS A 100 3.13 -4.26 2.09
C HIS A 100 2.07 -3.56 1.23
N PHE A 101 0.80 -3.86 1.50
CA PHE A 101 -0.31 -3.20 0.82
C PHE A 101 -0.43 -1.74 1.22
N ASP A 102 -0.88 -0.94 0.26
CA ASP A 102 -1.11 0.49 0.45
C ASP A 102 -2.11 0.77 1.58
N ASN A 103 -3.14 -0.08 1.76
CA ASN A 103 -4.11 0.08 2.84
C ASN A 103 -3.49 -0.10 4.23
N ASP A 104 -2.59 -1.08 4.38
CA ASP A 104 -1.91 -1.35 5.64
C ASP A 104 -0.90 -0.24 5.95
N LEU A 105 -0.09 0.15 4.96
CA LEU A 105 0.85 1.26 5.08
C LEU A 105 0.12 2.56 5.49
N TYR A 106 -1.01 2.86 4.85
CA TYR A 106 -1.84 4.01 5.18
C TYR A 106 -2.37 3.95 6.62
N ARG A 107 -2.84 2.78 7.07
CA ARG A 107 -3.33 2.59 8.45
C ARG A 107 -2.23 2.88 9.48
N TRP A 108 -1.01 2.42 9.22
CA TRP A 108 0.11 2.60 10.14
C TRP A 108 0.66 4.02 10.16
N LEU A 109 0.74 4.66 9.00
CA LEU A 109 1.36 5.99 8.85
C LEU A 109 0.39 7.13 9.16
N VAL A 110 -0.85 7.03 8.71
CA VAL A 110 -1.82 8.14 8.73
C VAL A 110 -2.89 7.92 9.80
N MET A 111 -3.48 6.73 9.88
CA MET A 111 -4.58 6.43 10.82
C MET A 111 -4.11 6.18 12.25
N GLY A 112 -2.80 6.06 12.49
CA GLY A 112 -2.24 5.83 13.83
C GLY A 112 -2.44 4.40 14.35
N SER A 113 -2.67 3.43 13.47
CA SER A 113 -2.73 2.02 13.86
C SER A 113 -1.32 1.49 14.18
N GLU A 114 -1.24 0.50 15.06
CA GLU A 114 0.03 -0.17 15.35
C GLU A 114 0.48 -1.01 14.16
N ALA A 115 1.76 -0.87 13.78
CA ALA A 115 2.38 -1.70 12.77
C ALA A 115 2.85 -3.03 13.40
N PRO A 116 2.86 -4.14 12.64
CA PRO A 116 3.47 -5.39 13.07
C PRO A 116 4.92 -5.20 13.52
N VAL A 117 5.41 -6.08 14.41
CA VAL A 117 6.76 -6.01 14.97
C VAL A 117 7.82 -5.92 13.88
N ASP A 118 7.67 -6.73 12.82
CA ASP A 118 8.56 -6.79 11.66
C ASP A 118 8.75 -5.46 10.93
N VAL A 119 7.71 -4.62 10.93
CA VAL A 119 7.71 -3.29 10.28
C VAL A 119 8.12 -2.21 11.27
N SER A 120 7.62 -2.30 12.50
CA SER A 120 7.89 -1.33 13.57
C SER A 120 9.37 -1.25 13.96
N GLY A 121 10.10 -2.36 13.82
CA GLY A 121 11.54 -2.45 14.12
C GLY A 121 12.47 -1.97 13.01
N LEU A 122 11.94 -1.53 11.86
CA LEU A 122 12.76 -0.97 10.77
C LEU A 122 13.10 0.49 11.06
N ASP A 123 14.37 0.86 10.91
CA ASP A 123 14.82 2.25 11.13
C ASP A 123 14.14 3.21 10.14
N ILE A 124 14.00 2.77 8.89
CA ILE A 124 13.32 3.54 7.84
C ILE A 124 11.85 3.78 8.13
N PHE A 125 11.17 2.87 8.83
CA PHE A 125 9.77 3.07 9.19
C PHE A 125 9.61 4.17 10.27
N GLY A 126 10.57 4.29 11.19
CA GLY A 126 10.65 5.40 12.13
C GLY A 126 10.83 6.74 11.40
N LEU A 127 11.82 6.80 10.51
CA LEU A 127 12.12 8.00 9.71
C LEU A 127 10.92 8.44 8.87
N LEU A 128 10.22 7.50 8.25
CA LEU A 128 9.01 7.78 7.46
C LEU A 128 7.87 8.33 8.33
N ARG A 129 7.68 7.82 9.55
CA ARG A 129 6.65 8.29 10.46
C ARG A 129 6.92 9.73 10.92
N ASP A 130 8.17 10.04 11.19
CA ASP A 130 8.59 11.38 11.59
C ASP A 130 8.46 12.36 10.42
N PHE A 131 8.80 11.92 9.20
CA PHE A 131 8.54 12.67 7.98
C PHE A 131 7.04 13.00 7.78
N VAL A 132 6.15 12.02 7.95
CA VAL A 132 4.70 12.25 7.83
C VAL A 132 4.20 13.23 8.89
N LYS A 133 4.70 13.14 10.13
CA LYS A 133 4.37 14.10 11.19
C LYS A 133 4.84 15.51 10.85
N SER A 134 6.09 15.67 10.39
CA SER A 134 6.65 16.98 10.05
C SER A 134 5.93 17.62 8.87
N GLU A 135 5.62 16.86 7.82
CA GLU A 135 4.84 17.37 6.69
C GLU A 135 3.43 17.78 7.14
N ARG A 136 2.78 16.96 7.98
CA ARG A 136 1.46 17.30 8.53
C ARG A 136 1.49 18.61 9.33
N GLU A 137 2.50 18.81 10.17
CA GLU A 137 2.69 20.06 10.94
C GLU A 137 2.98 21.26 10.04
N GLN A 138 3.78 21.06 8.98
CA GLN A 138 4.07 22.08 7.99
C GLN A 138 2.80 22.52 7.23
N PHE A 139 1.97 21.57 6.81
CA PHE A 139 0.75 21.85 6.03
C PHE A 139 -0.39 22.42 6.87
N LEU A 140 -0.59 21.92 8.09
CA LEU A 140 -1.64 22.43 8.98
C LEU A 140 -1.25 23.77 9.63
N GLY A 141 0.01 24.21 9.44
CA GLY A 141 0.62 25.24 10.26
C GLY A 141 0.68 24.80 11.73
N SER A 142 1.46 25.48 12.56
CA SER A 142 1.33 25.35 14.00
C SER A 142 -0.05 25.86 14.43
N ALA A 143 -1.08 25.05 14.27
CA ALA A 143 -2.41 25.29 14.80
C ALA A 143 -2.28 25.21 16.32
N SER A 144 -1.84 26.32 16.92
CA SER A 144 -2.03 26.57 18.33
C SER A 144 -3.54 26.54 18.53
N LEU A 145 -4.00 25.41 19.04
CA LEU A 145 -5.37 25.16 19.43
C LEU A 145 -5.74 26.10 20.58
N THR A 146 -6.05 27.35 20.28
CA THR A 146 -6.85 28.19 21.18
C THR A 146 -8.25 28.26 20.58
N CYS A 147 -9.00 27.17 20.74
CA CYS A 147 -10.45 27.25 20.60
C CYS A 147 -10.94 28.15 21.74
N PRO A 148 -11.50 29.36 21.48
CA PRO A 148 -12.05 30.16 22.56
C PRO A 148 -13.24 29.40 23.16
N GLN A 149 -13.12 29.06 24.44
CA GLN A 149 -14.19 28.44 25.22
C GLN A 149 -15.43 29.35 25.11
N ARG A 150 -16.47 28.86 24.43
CA ARG A 150 -17.77 29.51 24.42
C ARG A 150 -18.36 29.34 25.82
N GLN A 151 -18.23 30.37 26.65
CA GLN A 151 -18.90 30.44 27.94
C GLN A 151 -20.44 30.47 27.73
N PRO A 152 -21.21 29.86 28.64
CA PRO A 152 -22.62 29.55 28.46
C PRO A 152 -23.51 30.78 28.26
#